data_AF-A0A8E1V2M9-F1
#
_entry.id   AF-A0A8E1V2M9-F1
#
_cell.length_a   1.000
_cell.length_b   1.000
_cell.length_c   1.000
_cell.angle_alpha   90.00
_cell.angle_beta   90.00
_cell.angle_gamma   90.00
#
_symmetry.space_group_name_H-M   'P 1'
#
loop_
_entity.id
_entity.type
_entity.pdbx_description
1 polymer ?
#
loop_
_entity_poly.entity_id
_entity_poly.type
_entity_poly.pdbx_seq_one_letter_code
_entity_poly.pdbx_strand_id
1 'polypeptide(L)'
;MSQHKKYHKTYHQKSRHPWLKSLVALVVILGGMWLGVGQQSNSFTAFISQISSSLFHSNKSVATDQLAKLDYHSGDPSYVFVNHNKAKLDPNTWKTNKVIYSNLDNFHRTSTGNLAYLESCNVVSDQNRVRQFVEPTAWHQKFMDGQPIINRGHLIAYSISGGISSSGKYNPTDTSGDQNNPKNLFTQTSFSNQQVQTIFESKVRESLRRGNKVIFFAKPIFRGNELMARGIHLEAISTNKSLNFNVYLFNVQPNIQFDYSTGRSHIDRNMKVPEP
;
A
#
# COMPACT_ATOMS: atom_id res chain seq x y z
N MET A 1 -61.91 -4.89 -36.28
CA MET A 1 -61.17 -5.07 -35.00
C MET A 1 -60.13 -6.15 -35.22
N SER A 2 -58.88 -5.75 -35.47
CA SER A 2 -57.79 -6.64 -35.91
C SER A 2 -56.96 -7.12 -34.71
N GLN A 3 -56.77 -8.43 -34.58
CA GLN A 3 -55.90 -9.05 -33.58
C GLN A 3 -54.46 -9.09 -34.10
N HIS A 4 -53.55 -8.35 -33.44
CA HIS A 4 -52.11 -8.52 -33.62
C HIS A 4 -51.50 -9.14 -32.35
N LYS A 5 -51.15 -10.44 -32.43
CA LYS A 5 -50.27 -11.11 -31.47
C LYS A 5 -48.83 -10.63 -31.69
N LYS A 6 -48.25 -9.91 -30.72
CA LYS A 6 -46.80 -9.65 -30.67
C LYS A 6 -46.09 -10.79 -29.95
N TYR A 7 -45.18 -11.44 -30.66
CA TYR A 7 -44.20 -12.37 -30.11
C TYR A 7 -43.12 -11.60 -29.32
N HIS A 8 -42.94 -11.92 -28.04
CA HIS A 8 -41.75 -11.52 -27.29
C HIS A 8 -40.70 -12.63 -27.36
N LYS A 9 -39.55 -12.35 -27.99
CA LYS A 9 -38.34 -13.17 -27.88
C LYS A 9 -37.70 -12.91 -26.50
N THR A 10 -37.66 -13.93 -25.65
CA THR A 10 -36.85 -13.95 -24.43
C THR A 10 -35.38 -14.14 -24.79
N TYR A 11 -34.53 -13.17 -24.45
CA TYR A 11 -33.08 -13.34 -24.50
C TYR A 11 -32.65 -14.16 -23.28
N HIS A 12 -32.20 -15.40 -23.51
CA HIS A 12 -31.46 -16.17 -22.50
C HIS A 12 -30.12 -15.50 -22.24
N GLN A 13 -29.98 -14.87 -21.07
CA GLN A 13 -28.70 -14.42 -20.55
C GLN A 13 -27.90 -15.68 -20.14
N LYS A 14 -26.81 -15.97 -20.87
CA LYS A 14 -25.86 -17.05 -20.54
C LYS A 14 -25.38 -16.89 -19.08
N SER A 15 -25.75 -17.81 -18.20
CA SER A 15 -25.22 -17.90 -16.85
C SER A 15 -23.71 -18.17 -16.92
N ARG A 16 -22.89 -17.16 -16.63
CA ARG A 16 -21.45 -17.34 -16.46
C ARG A 16 -21.24 -17.96 -15.07
N HIS A 17 -21.21 -19.29 -15.06
CA HIS A 17 -21.05 -20.09 -13.86
C HIS A 17 -19.72 -19.78 -13.13
N PRO A 18 -19.75 -19.22 -11.92
CA PRO A 18 -18.54 -18.82 -11.17
C PRO A 18 -17.71 -20.00 -10.64
N TRP A 19 -18.25 -21.23 -10.66
CA TRP A 19 -17.58 -22.42 -10.12
C TRP A 19 -16.38 -22.89 -10.94
N LEU A 20 -16.27 -22.52 -12.23
CA LEU A 20 -15.07 -22.79 -13.03
C LEU A 20 -13.82 -22.05 -12.51
N LYS A 21 -13.97 -20.92 -11.82
CA LYS A 21 -12.85 -20.18 -11.23
C LYS A 21 -12.32 -20.84 -9.94
N SER A 22 -13.21 -21.48 -9.18
CA SER A 22 -12.87 -22.22 -7.96
C SER A 22 -12.13 -23.54 -8.26
N LEU A 23 -12.39 -24.15 -9.42
CA LEU A 23 -11.76 -25.42 -9.82
C LEU A 23 -10.28 -25.25 -10.21
N VAL A 24 -9.90 -24.11 -10.79
CA VAL A 24 -8.50 -23.80 -11.14
C VAL A 24 -7.64 -23.52 -9.89
N ALA A 25 -8.20 -22.84 -8.88
CA ALA A 25 -7.50 -22.60 -7.62
C ALA A 25 -7.22 -23.91 -6.85
N LEU A 26 -8.14 -24.88 -6.93
CA LEU A 26 -7.98 -26.21 -6.32
C LEU A 26 -6.89 -27.05 -7.00
N VAL A 27 -6.73 -26.94 -8.32
CA VAL A 27 -5.64 -27.62 -9.06
C VAL A 27 -4.26 -27.09 -8.68
N VAL A 28 -4.14 -25.79 -8.38
CA VAL A 28 -2.87 -25.17 -7.95
C VAL A 28 -2.48 -25.61 -6.53
N ILE A 29 -3.45 -25.77 -5.62
CA ILE A 29 -3.19 -26.21 -4.24
C ILE A 29 -2.90 -27.72 -4.18
N LEU A 30 -3.64 -28.54 -4.94
CA LEU A 30 -3.45 -30.00 -4.93
C LEU A 30 -2.22 -30.46 -5.72
N GLY A 31 -1.82 -29.74 -6.77
CA GLY A 31 -0.57 -30.02 -7.50
C GLY A 31 0.70 -29.71 -6.70
N GLY A 32 0.64 -28.74 -5.78
CA GLY A 32 1.76 -28.34 -4.94
C GLY A 32 2.02 -29.26 -3.73
N MET A 33 1.04 -30.07 -3.33
CA MET A 33 1.17 -30.96 -2.16
C MET A 33 1.50 -32.43 -2.51
N TRP A 34 1.60 -32.80 -3.80
CA TRP A 34 1.82 -34.21 -4.18
C TRP A 34 2.93 -34.47 -5.22
N LEU A 35 4.02 -33.69 -5.25
CA LEU A 35 5.26 -34.12 -5.91
C LEU A 35 6.49 -33.56 -5.19
N GLY A 36 6.96 -34.28 -4.18
CA GLY A 36 8.35 -34.14 -3.74
C GLY A 36 9.25 -34.97 -4.66
N VAL A 37 9.90 -34.33 -5.64
CA VAL A 37 11.21 -34.70 -6.23
C VAL A 37 11.75 -33.42 -6.91
N GLY A 38 13.04 -33.15 -6.77
CA GLY A 38 13.69 -31.92 -7.20
C GLY A 38 13.67 -31.60 -8.70
N GLN A 39 14.05 -30.34 -8.97
CA GLN A 39 14.28 -29.63 -10.24
C GLN A 39 13.14 -28.74 -10.80
N GLN A 40 13.56 -27.52 -11.16
CA GLN A 40 12.89 -26.39 -11.86
C GLN A 40 11.93 -25.48 -11.08
N SER A 41 12.51 -24.65 -10.21
CA SER A 41 11.87 -23.49 -9.56
C SER A 41 11.66 -22.26 -10.47
N ASN A 42 12.38 -22.16 -11.60
CA ASN A 42 12.37 -20.97 -12.45
C ASN A 42 11.14 -20.87 -13.36
N SER A 43 10.60 -22.00 -13.84
CA SER A 43 9.43 -22.04 -14.74
C SER A 43 8.12 -21.79 -13.99
N PHE A 44 8.00 -22.31 -12.76
CA PHE A 44 6.79 -22.12 -11.95
C PHE A 44 6.67 -20.68 -11.44
N THR A 45 7.76 -20.06 -11.00
CA THR A 45 7.75 -18.65 -10.55
C THR A 45 7.47 -17.71 -11.72
N ALA A 46 8.03 -17.98 -12.90
CA ALA A 46 7.72 -17.22 -14.12
C ALA A 46 6.25 -17.39 -14.55
N PHE A 47 5.70 -18.60 -14.44
CA PHE A 47 4.31 -18.89 -14.75
C PHE A 47 3.34 -18.21 -13.77
N ILE A 48 3.64 -18.19 -12.47
CA ILE A 48 2.87 -17.44 -11.47
C ILE A 48 2.98 -15.93 -11.71
N SER A 49 4.17 -15.41 -12.07
CA SER A 49 4.34 -14.00 -12.44
C SER A 49 3.55 -13.64 -13.71
N GLN A 50 3.49 -14.54 -14.69
CA GLN A 50 2.74 -14.37 -15.93
C GLN A 50 1.22 -14.47 -15.72
N ILE A 51 0.77 -15.38 -14.84
CA ILE A 51 -0.63 -15.49 -14.46
C ILE A 51 -1.07 -14.29 -13.63
N SER A 52 -0.31 -13.89 -12.62
CA SER A 52 -0.58 -12.70 -11.82
C SER A 52 -0.61 -11.45 -12.70
N SER A 53 0.37 -11.27 -13.59
CA SER A 53 0.32 -10.15 -14.53
C SER A 53 -0.90 -10.22 -15.45
N SER A 54 -1.31 -11.39 -15.94
CA SER A 54 -2.50 -11.54 -16.80
C SER A 54 -3.86 -11.39 -16.08
N LEU A 55 -3.94 -11.74 -14.79
CA LEU A 55 -5.18 -11.67 -13.98
C LEU A 55 -5.36 -10.31 -13.31
N PHE A 56 -4.27 -9.59 -13.01
CA PHE A 56 -4.27 -8.22 -12.48
C PHE A 56 -4.06 -7.16 -13.59
N HIS A 57 -4.43 -7.47 -14.83
CA HIS A 57 -4.43 -6.55 -15.96
C HIS A 57 -5.47 -5.42 -15.76
N SER A 58 -5.16 -4.48 -14.87
CA SER A 58 -5.43 -3.08 -15.11
C SER A 58 -4.10 -2.45 -15.53
N ASN A 59 -3.81 -2.46 -16.83
CA ASN A 59 -2.70 -1.72 -17.45
C ASN A 59 -2.83 -0.20 -17.32
N LYS A 60 -3.68 0.30 -16.40
CA LYS A 60 -3.89 1.72 -16.19
C LYS A 60 -2.86 2.22 -15.18
N SER A 61 -1.64 2.41 -15.67
CA SER A 61 -0.65 3.21 -14.94
C SER A 61 -1.19 4.63 -14.78
N VAL A 62 -1.30 5.11 -13.54
CA VAL A 62 -1.74 6.49 -13.26
C VAL A 62 -0.53 7.42 -13.19
N ALA A 63 -0.67 8.66 -13.67
CA ALA A 63 0.34 9.69 -13.50
C ALA A 63 0.27 10.32 -12.09
N THR A 64 1.41 10.73 -11.55
CA THR A 64 1.53 11.24 -10.17
C THR A 64 0.62 12.44 -9.87
N ASP A 65 0.38 13.31 -10.86
CA ASP A 65 -0.47 14.51 -10.74
C ASP A 65 -1.98 14.20 -10.75
N GLN A 66 -2.36 12.98 -11.13
CA GLN A 66 -3.75 12.53 -11.13
C GLN A 66 -4.15 11.79 -9.85
N LEU A 67 -3.20 11.47 -8.96
CA LEU A 67 -3.48 10.66 -7.75
C LEU A 67 -4.56 11.27 -6.86
N ALA A 68 -4.56 12.60 -6.72
CA ALA A 68 -5.59 13.31 -5.95
C ALA A 68 -6.98 13.23 -6.59
N LYS A 69 -7.12 12.83 -7.85
CA LYS A 69 -8.42 12.70 -8.54
C LYS A 69 -8.97 11.28 -8.53
N LEU A 70 -8.23 10.31 -8.01
CA LEU A 70 -8.68 8.92 -7.93
C LEU A 70 -9.67 8.74 -6.80
N ASP A 71 -10.81 8.13 -7.10
CA ASP A 71 -11.73 7.60 -6.12
C ASP A 71 -11.60 6.07 -6.09
N TYR A 72 -11.70 5.49 -4.90
CA TYR A 72 -11.75 4.05 -4.75
C TYR A 72 -13.18 3.55 -5.03
N HIS A 73 -13.31 2.50 -5.84
CA HIS A 73 -14.59 1.81 -6.02
C HIS A 73 -14.57 0.48 -5.28
N SER A 74 -15.65 0.21 -4.54
CA SER A 74 -15.80 -1.04 -3.78
C SER A 74 -15.58 -2.26 -4.68
N GLY A 75 -14.68 -3.16 -4.28
CA GLY A 75 -14.26 -4.34 -5.03
C GLY A 75 -13.03 -4.16 -5.91
N ASP A 76 -12.53 -2.94 -6.09
CA ASP A 76 -11.29 -2.69 -6.84
C ASP A 76 -10.03 -3.09 -6.05
N PRO A 77 -8.88 -3.29 -6.72
CA PRO A 77 -7.61 -3.50 -6.03
C PRO A 77 -7.27 -2.36 -5.05
N SER A 78 -6.70 -2.72 -3.90
CA SER A 78 -6.36 -1.79 -2.82
C SER A 78 -5.16 -0.87 -3.12
N TYR A 79 -4.46 -1.10 -4.23
CA TYR A 79 -3.41 -0.25 -4.75
C TYR A 79 -3.36 -0.28 -6.28
N VAL A 80 -2.72 0.73 -6.88
CA VAL A 80 -2.47 0.82 -8.32
C VAL A 80 -1.02 1.13 -8.63
N PHE A 81 -0.57 0.74 -9.82
CA PHE A 81 0.73 1.14 -10.34
C PHE A 81 0.70 2.58 -10.84
N VAL A 82 1.78 3.29 -10.55
CA VAL A 82 1.99 4.69 -10.93
C VAL A 82 3.21 4.75 -11.83
N ASN A 83 3.14 5.52 -12.92
CA ASN A 83 4.22 5.62 -13.92
C ASN A 83 4.82 4.26 -14.33
N HIS A 84 3.97 3.28 -14.66
CA HIS A 84 4.33 1.92 -15.07
C HIS A 84 5.13 1.16 -14.00
N ASN A 85 4.84 1.44 -12.73
CA ASN A 85 5.55 0.89 -11.57
C ASN A 85 7.05 1.22 -11.59
N LYS A 86 7.42 2.40 -12.11
CA LYS A 86 8.80 2.88 -12.13
C LYS A 86 8.94 4.15 -11.30
N ALA A 87 9.82 4.11 -10.31
CA ALA A 87 10.17 5.26 -9.51
C ALA A 87 10.77 6.36 -10.40
N LYS A 88 10.42 7.62 -10.11
CA LYS A 88 11.05 8.81 -10.73
C LYS A 88 12.29 9.30 -9.97
N LEU A 89 12.66 8.59 -8.90
CA LEU A 89 13.81 8.87 -8.05
C LEU A 89 15.12 8.58 -8.79
N ASP A 90 16.13 9.44 -8.64
CA ASP A 90 17.46 9.21 -9.18
C ASP A 90 18.36 8.49 -8.14
N PRO A 91 18.76 7.22 -8.38
CA PRO A 91 19.59 6.45 -7.45
C PRO A 91 21.00 7.02 -7.23
N ASN A 92 21.45 8.00 -8.04
CA ASN A 92 22.81 8.54 -7.99
C ASN A 92 22.94 9.84 -7.18
N THR A 93 21.82 10.53 -6.96
CA THR A 93 21.82 11.91 -6.42
C THR A 93 21.95 11.96 -4.90
N TRP A 94 21.73 10.85 -4.21
CA TRP A 94 21.70 10.83 -2.76
C TRP A 94 22.51 9.66 -2.21
N LYS A 95 23.37 9.94 -1.23
CA LYS A 95 24.39 9.00 -0.71
C LYS A 95 24.55 9.04 0.81
N THR A 96 23.69 9.74 1.53
CA THR A 96 23.82 9.95 2.98
C THR A 96 22.65 9.33 3.70
N ASN A 97 22.93 8.38 4.60
CA ASN A 97 21.93 7.77 5.48
C ASN A 97 21.23 8.84 6.34
N LYS A 98 20.00 9.19 5.94
CA LYS A 98 19.15 10.17 6.62
C LYS A 98 17.72 10.08 6.05
N VAL A 99 16.78 10.64 6.78
CA VAL A 99 15.43 10.95 6.30
C VAL A 99 15.27 12.47 6.22
N ILE A 100 14.70 12.96 5.13
CA ILE A 100 14.24 14.33 4.99
C ILE A 100 12.77 14.35 5.39
N TYR A 101 12.52 14.70 6.65
CA TYR A 101 11.17 14.94 7.15
C TYR A 101 10.68 16.30 6.71
N SER A 102 9.60 16.33 5.92
CA SER A 102 8.97 17.59 5.55
C SER A 102 8.23 18.20 6.72
N ASN A 103 8.13 19.53 6.74
CA ASN A 103 7.24 20.21 7.69
C ASN A 103 5.79 19.86 7.38
N LEU A 104 4.97 19.88 8.42
CA LEU A 104 3.52 19.81 8.27
C LEU A 104 3.04 21.03 7.47
N ASP A 105 2.01 20.86 6.66
CA ASP A 105 1.38 21.98 5.96
C ASP A 105 0.51 22.83 6.90
N ASN A 106 -0.15 23.85 6.35
CA ASN A 106 -0.99 24.78 7.12
C ASN A 106 -2.23 24.13 7.76
N PHE A 107 -2.57 22.89 7.38
CA PHE A 107 -3.61 22.08 8.02
C PHE A 107 -3.03 21.06 9.00
N HIS A 108 -1.73 21.15 9.32
CA HIS A 108 -0.97 20.22 10.14
C HIS A 108 -0.84 18.81 9.55
N ARG A 109 -0.84 18.68 8.21
CA ARG A 109 -0.77 17.39 7.49
C ARG A 109 0.62 17.12 6.95
N THR A 110 0.97 15.84 6.80
CA THR A 110 2.20 15.35 6.17
C THR A 110 2.14 15.36 4.62
N SER A 111 1.55 16.39 4.02
CA SER A 111 1.16 16.42 2.59
C SER A 111 2.33 16.59 1.60
N THR A 112 3.50 17.05 2.03
CA THR A 112 4.69 17.20 1.18
C THR A 112 5.40 15.87 0.92
N GLY A 113 5.27 14.91 1.84
CA GLY A 113 5.94 13.61 1.80
C GLY A 113 7.37 13.63 2.37
N ASN A 114 7.88 12.45 2.66
CA ASN A 114 9.21 12.23 3.23
C ASN A 114 10.07 11.44 2.26
N LEU A 115 11.35 11.78 2.21
CA LEU A 115 12.34 11.13 1.37
C LEU A 115 13.41 10.51 2.28
N ALA A 116 13.76 9.23 2.08
CA ALA A 116 14.66 8.46 2.93
C ALA A 116 15.77 7.78 2.11
N TYR A 117 17.02 7.86 2.57
CA TYR A 117 18.14 7.07 2.05
C TYR A 117 18.53 6.09 3.12
N LEU A 118 18.28 4.82 2.85
CA LEU A 118 18.32 3.75 3.82
C LEU A 118 19.40 2.73 3.47
N GLU A 119 20.03 2.20 4.50
CA GLU A 119 21.06 1.16 4.44
C GLU A 119 20.68 0.00 5.37
N SER A 120 21.48 -1.07 5.35
CA SER A 120 21.22 -2.28 6.17
C SER A 120 21.11 -1.98 7.67
N CYS A 121 21.85 -0.98 8.18
CA CYS A 121 21.82 -0.57 9.58
C CYS A 121 20.49 0.05 10.04
N ASN A 122 19.62 0.48 9.12
CA ASN A 122 18.31 1.04 9.49
C ASN A 122 17.25 -0.05 9.72
N VAL A 123 17.54 -1.32 9.44
CA VAL A 123 16.60 -2.42 9.66
C VAL A 123 16.61 -2.84 11.13
N VAL A 124 15.48 -2.68 11.81
CA VAL A 124 15.34 -2.99 13.25
C VAL A 124 14.17 -3.93 13.52
N SER A 125 14.24 -4.67 14.63
CA SER A 125 13.16 -5.50 15.16
C SER A 125 12.20 -4.65 16.01
N ASP A 126 11.03 -5.18 16.34
CA ASP A 126 10.04 -4.47 17.16
C ASP A 126 10.38 -4.38 18.66
N GLN A 127 11.57 -4.86 19.07
CA GLN A 127 11.98 -4.94 20.49
C GLN A 127 12.03 -3.58 21.21
N ASN A 128 12.37 -2.51 20.48
CA ASN A 128 12.48 -1.16 21.04
C ASN A 128 11.18 -0.35 20.86
N ARG A 129 10.07 -0.97 20.44
CA ARG A 129 8.81 -0.26 20.27
C ARG A 129 8.20 0.11 21.61
N VAL A 130 7.77 1.36 21.70
CA VAL A 130 7.03 1.91 22.84
C VAL A 130 5.62 2.29 22.42
N ARG A 131 4.78 2.58 23.42
CA ARG A 131 3.42 3.07 23.18
C ARG A 131 3.46 4.35 22.33
N GLN A 132 2.71 4.35 21.24
CA GLN A 132 2.53 5.51 20.39
C GLN A 132 1.38 6.39 20.90
N PHE A 133 1.53 7.70 20.80
CA PHE A 133 0.57 8.67 21.34
C PHE A 133 0.21 9.81 20.39
N VAL A 134 1.00 10.07 19.33
CA VAL A 134 0.66 11.13 18.37
C VAL A 134 -0.64 10.82 17.65
N GLU A 135 -1.58 11.75 17.63
CA GLU A 135 -2.82 11.63 16.87
C GLU A 135 -2.71 12.59 15.68
N PRO A 136 -2.54 12.08 14.44
CA PRO A 136 -2.49 12.93 13.25
C PRO A 136 -3.83 13.63 13.00
N THR A 137 -3.87 14.50 12.00
CA THR A 137 -5.12 15.13 11.57
C THR A 137 -6.22 14.10 11.30
N ALA A 138 -7.48 14.47 11.58
CA ALA A 138 -8.64 13.63 11.34
C ALA A 138 -8.69 12.30 12.13
N TRP A 139 -8.00 12.25 13.28
CA TRP A 139 -7.98 11.07 14.14
C TRP A 139 -9.31 10.88 14.88
N HIS A 140 -10.12 9.94 14.41
CA HIS A 140 -11.39 9.55 15.01
C HIS A 140 -11.48 8.03 15.17
N GLN A 141 -10.74 7.51 16.16
CA GLN A 141 -10.64 6.06 16.36
C GLN A 141 -11.98 5.43 16.70
N LYS A 142 -12.27 4.29 16.07
CA LYS A 142 -13.38 3.39 16.40
C LYS A 142 -12.89 1.95 16.31
N PHE A 143 -13.73 1.03 16.78
CA PHE A 143 -13.45 -0.40 16.73
C PHE A 143 -14.57 -1.10 15.97
N MET A 144 -14.20 -2.08 15.14
CA MET A 144 -15.12 -3.01 14.50
C MET A 144 -14.66 -4.41 14.87
N ASP A 145 -15.56 -5.21 15.46
CA ASP A 145 -15.26 -6.57 15.94
C ASP A 145 -14.02 -6.63 16.87
N GLY A 146 -13.90 -5.62 17.73
CA GLY A 146 -12.80 -5.49 18.69
C GLY A 146 -11.46 -5.03 18.09
N GLN A 147 -11.39 -4.78 16.78
CA GLN A 147 -10.17 -4.32 16.09
C GLN A 147 -10.24 -2.83 15.74
N PRO A 148 -9.12 -2.08 15.85
CA PRO A 148 -9.08 -0.68 15.46
C PRO A 148 -9.30 -0.52 13.96
N ILE A 149 -10.00 0.53 13.53
CA ILE A 149 -10.23 0.80 12.09
C ILE A 149 -9.17 1.73 11.48
N ILE A 150 -8.44 2.47 12.31
CA ILE A 150 -7.31 3.32 11.89
C ILE A 150 -6.08 3.09 12.78
N ASN A 151 -4.92 3.31 12.19
CA ASN A 151 -3.60 3.31 12.80
C ASN A 151 -2.87 4.62 12.53
N ARG A 152 -1.79 4.82 13.29
CA ARG A 152 -0.78 5.84 13.03
C ARG A 152 0.08 5.34 11.86
N GLY A 153 -0.27 5.75 10.65
CA GLY A 153 0.45 5.34 9.45
C GLY A 153 1.79 6.05 9.36
N HIS A 154 2.88 5.31 9.45
CA HIS A 154 4.22 5.84 9.21
C HIS A 154 4.44 6.07 7.71
N LEU A 155 5.03 7.21 7.35
CA LEU A 155 5.52 7.42 5.97
C LEU A 155 6.79 6.59 5.76
N ILE A 156 7.74 6.68 6.69
CA ILE A 156 8.92 5.82 6.79
C ILE A 156 8.73 4.90 7.98
N ALA A 157 8.53 3.60 7.73
CA ALA A 157 8.23 2.65 8.79
C ALA A 157 9.32 2.55 9.84
N TYR A 158 8.89 2.30 11.08
CA TYR A 158 9.76 1.97 12.21
C TYR A 158 10.83 0.92 11.85
N SER A 159 10.40 -0.19 11.23
CA SER A 159 11.27 -1.33 10.91
C SER A 159 12.41 -1.04 9.92
N ILE A 160 12.39 0.12 9.26
CA ILE A 160 13.39 0.55 8.28
C ILE A 160 13.95 1.96 8.59
N SER A 161 13.66 2.50 9.77
CA SER A 161 14.13 3.83 10.22
C SER A 161 15.03 3.74 11.46
N GLY A 162 15.62 2.58 11.72
CA GLY A 162 16.58 2.37 12.80
C GLY A 162 17.68 3.43 12.83
N GLY A 163 17.87 4.06 13.97
CA GLY A 163 18.89 5.10 14.18
C GLY A 163 18.57 6.44 13.52
N ILE A 164 17.42 6.60 12.87
CA ILE A 164 16.99 7.90 12.35
C ILE A 164 16.33 8.70 13.46
N SER A 165 17.00 9.76 13.91
CA SER A 165 16.44 10.71 14.89
C SER A 165 15.23 11.47 14.35
N SER A 166 14.48 12.14 15.22
CA SER A 166 13.36 13.02 14.83
C SER A 166 13.74 14.18 13.92
N SER A 167 15.04 14.55 13.89
CA SER A 167 15.61 15.53 12.96
C SER A 167 15.92 14.96 11.58
N GLY A 168 15.79 13.65 11.41
CA GLY A 168 16.10 12.93 10.19
C GLY A 168 17.56 12.47 10.07
N LYS A 169 18.44 12.88 10.98
CA LYS A 169 19.86 12.45 10.99
C LYS A 169 20.01 11.03 11.55
N TYR A 170 20.85 10.24 10.90
CA TYR A 170 21.27 8.93 11.41
C TYR A 170 22.21 9.10 12.62
N ASN A 171 21.94 8.32 13.67
CA ASN A 171 22.76 8.15 14.85
C ASN A 171 22.94 6.63 15.10
N PRO A 172 24.16 6.08 14.97
CA PRO A 172 24.39 4.64 15.15
C PRO A 172 24.19 4.14 16.59
N THR A 173 24.14 5.03 17.58
CA THR A 173 23.86 4.63 18.97
C THR A 173 22.38 4.47 19.26
N ASP A 174 21.51 5.01 18.39
CA ASP A 174 20.07 4.84 18.48
C ASP A 174 19.68 3.58 17.68
N THR A 175 19.16 2.59 18.37
CA THR A 175 18.73 1.32 17.77
C THR A 175 17.21 1.23 17.64
N SER A 176 16.49 2.33 17.91
CA SER A 176 15.05 2.44 17.69
C SER A 176 14.78 2.95 16.27
N GLY A 177 13.65 2.51 15.70
CA GLY A 177 13.04 3.20 14.57
C GLY A 177 12.26 4.44 15.01
N ASP A 178 11.84 5.26 14.04
CA ASP A 178 10.96 6.40 14.27
C ASP A 178 9.57 5.94 14.74
N GLN A 179 9.09 6.49 15.86
CA GLN A 179 7.85 6.01 16.51
C GLN A 179 6.75 7.06 16.59
N ASN A 180 7.07 8.25 17.11
CA ASN A 180 6.12 9.30 17.48
C ASN A 180 6.47 10.65 16.84
N ASN A 181 7.09 10.65 15.67
CA ASN A 181 7.41 11.89 14.98
C ASN A 181 6.17 12.40 14.22
N PRO A 182 5.58 13.55 14.58
CA PRO A 182 4.39 14.06 13.93
C PRO A 182 4.61 14.34 12.43
N LYS A 183 5.86 14.59 12.00
CA LYS A 183 6.21 14.79 10.58
C LYS A 183 6.28 13.48 9.78
N ASN A 184 6.11 12.34 10.43
CA ASN A 184 6.21 11.01 9.82
C ASN A 184 4.91 10.21 9.97
N LEU A 185 3.82 10.82 10.43
CA LEU A 185 2.57 10.14 10.73
C LEU A 185 1.38 10.75 9.97
N PHE A 186 0.45 9.91 9.54
CA PHE A 186 -0.87 10.31 9.06
C PHE A 186 -1.95 9.32 9.54
N THR A 187 -3.21 9.74 9.52
CA THR A 187 -4.34 8.84 9.82
C THR A 187 -4.53 7.86 8.66
N GLN A 188 -4.19 6.60 8.90
CA GLN A 188 -4.27 5.52 7.92
C GLN A 188 -5.23 4.44 8.42
N THR A 189 -6.05 3.90 7.54
CA THR A 189 -6.90 2.74 7.83
C THR A 189 -6.05 1.53 8.23
N SER A 190 -6.57 0.70 9.13
CA SER A 190 -5.86 -0.49 9.60
C SER A 190 -5.52 -1.45 8.47
N PHE A 191 -6.43 -1.63 7.52
CA PHE A 191 -6.22 -2.45 6.34
C PHE A 191 -5.10 -1.90 5.44
N SER A 192 -5.18 -0.63 5.03
CA SER A 192 -4.13 0.00 4.22
C SER A 192 -2.76 -0.04 4.90
N ASN A 193 -2.73 0.19 6.21
CA ASN A 193 -1.50 0.21 7.00
C ASN A 193 -0.88 -1.19 7.19
N GLN A 194 -1.67 -2.16 7.67
CA GLN A 194 -1.13 -3.45 8.11
C GLN A 194 -1.04 -4.47 6.99
N GLN A 195 -1.95 -4.43 6.00
CA GLN A 195 -1.95 -5.38 4.88
C GLN A 195 -1.23 -4.80 3.68
N VAL A 196 -1.69 -3.65 3.17
CA VAL A 196 -1.28 -3.18 1.85
C VAL A 196 0.11 -2.52 1.86
N GLN A 197 0.35 -1.58 2.78
CA GLN A 197 1.63 -0.87 2.86
C GLN A 197 2.78 -1.82 3.29
N THR A 198 2.50 -2.78 4.17
CA THR A 198 3.45 -3.81 4.59
C THR A 198 4.08 -4.59 3.43
N ILE A 199 3.34 -4.80 2.32
CA ILE A 199 3.88 -5.46 1.11
C ILE A 199 5.09 -4.71 0.57
N PHE A 200 4.98 -3.38 0.46
CA PHE A 200 6.01 -2.54 -0.13
C PHE A 200 7.15 -2.26 0.85
N GLU A 201 6.82 -2.07 2.12
CA GLU A 201 7.82 -1.95 3.18
C GLU A 201 8.66 -3.23 3.31
N SER A 202 8.05 -4.41 3.12
CA SER A 202 8.78 -5.67 3.14
C SER A 202 9.75 -5.80 1.97
N LYS A 203 9.36 -5.37 0.76
CA LYS A 203 10.29 -5.29 -0.38
C LYS A 203 11.49 -4.39 -0.10
N VAL A 204 11.27 -3.23 0.52
CA VAL A 204 12.36 -2.33 0.95
C VAL A 204 13.22 -3.00 2.01
N ARG A 205 12.61 -3.54 3.07
CA ARG A 205 13.31 -4.20 4.19
C ARG A 205 14.18 -5.37 3.74
N GLU A 206 13.67 -6.21 2.85
CA GLU A 206 14.43 -7.33 2.26
C GLU A 206 15.59 -6.84 1.39
N SER A 207 15.39 -5.77 0.62
CA SER A 207 16.46 -5.15 -0.16
C SER A 207 17.59 -4.64 0.76
N LEU A 208 17.24 -3.96 1.85
CA LEU A 208 18.20 -3.48 2.85
C LEU A 208 18.94 -4.64 3.53
N ARG A 209 18.25 -5.74 3.87
CA ARG A 209 18.86 -6.96 4.42
C ARG A 209 19.86 -7.62 3.48
N ARG A 210 19.65 -7.52 2.16
CA ARG A 210 20.62 -7.97 1.13
C ARG A 210 21.81 -7.03 0.96
N GLY A 211 21.90 -5.95 1.75
CA GLY A 211 22.99 -4.97 1.68
C GLY A 211 22.81 -3.91 0.60
N ASN A 212 21.65 -3.84 -0.06
CA ASN A 212 21.36 -2.76 -0.99
C ASN A 212 21.11 -1.45 -0.23
N LYS A 213 21.43 -0.33 -0.86
CA LYS A 213 21.03 1.00 -0.40
C LYS A 213 19.78 1.43 -1.16
N VAL A 214 18.79 1.96 -0.46
CA VAL A 214 17.46 2.25 -1.04
C VAL A 214 17.09 3.72 -0.82
N ILE A 215 16.71 4.39 -1.91
CA ILE A 215 15.99 5.65 -1.84
C ILE A 215 14.50 5.32 -1.78
N PHE A 216 13.82 5.79 -0.74
CA PHE A 216 12.41 5.56 -0.51
C PHE A 216 11.68 6.89 -0.30
N PHE A 217 10.62 7.12 -1.06
CA PHE A 217 9.76 8.29 -0.94
C PHE A 217 8.35 7.86 -0.59
N ALA A 218 7.74 8.57 0.36
CA ALA A 218 6.38 8.29 0.82
C ALA A 218 5.62 9.61 0.98
N LYS A 219 4.44 9.72 0.35
CA LYS A 219 3.62 10.94 0.34
C LYS A 219 2.13 10.63 0.46
N PRO A 220 1.50 10.93 1.61
CA PRO A 220 0.05 10.93 1.72
C PRO A 220 -0.58 11.93 0.75
N ILE A 221 -1.66 11.52 0.09
CA ILE A 221 -2.35 12.31 -0.93
C ILE A 221 -3.69 12.81 -0.35
N PHE A 222 -3.85 14.12 -0.27
CA PHE A 222 -5.06 14.81 0.19
C PHE A 222 -5.74 15.54 -0.99
N ARG A 223 -7.06 15.74 -0.95
CA ARG A 223 -7.76 16.66 -1.87
C ARG A 223 -8.06 17.98 -1.19
N GLY A 224 -7.57 19.09 -1.75
CA GLY A 224 -7.82 20.43 -1.21
C GLY A 224 -7.55 20.52 0.30
N ASN A 225 -8.61 20.80 1.06
CA ASN A 225 -8.56 21.02 2.51
C ASN A 225 -8.94 19.77 3.34
N GLU A 226 -9.02 18.58 2.72
CA GLU A 226 -9.29 17.33 3.45
C GLU A 226 -8.28 17.08 4.56
N LEU A 227 -8.74 16.65 5.73
CA LEU A 227 -7.88 16.39 6.88
C LEU A 227 -7.37 14.94 6.94
N MET A 228 -8.03 14.01 6.24
CA MET A 228 -7.58 12.61 6.10
C MET A 228 -7.12 12.36 4.66
N ALA A 229 -5.99 11.66 4.50
CA ALA A 229 -5.47 11.35 3.17
C ALA A 229 -6.35 10.30 2.47
N ARG A 230 -6.55 10.46 1.16
CA ARG A 230 -7.24 9.48 0.28
C ARG A 230 -6.43 8.21 0.07
N GLY A 231 -5.11 8.31 0.25
CA GLY A 231 -4.16 7.24 0.02
C GLY A 231 -2.74 7.72 0.27
N ILE A 232 -1.76 6.85 0.03
CA ILE A 232 -0.34 7.17 0.10
C ILE A 232 0.36 6.75 -1.18
N HIS A 233 1.21 7.62 -1.70
CA HIS A 233 2.08 7.38 -2.85
C HIS A 233 3.44 6.93 -2.34
N LEU A 234 3.92 5.78 -2.81
CA LEU A 234 5.22 5.23 -2.46
C LEU A 234 6.08 5.04 -3.72
N GLU A 235 7.33 5.47 -3.64
CA GLU A 235 8.37 5.19 -4.64
C GLU A 235 9.60 4.61 -3.97
N ALA A 236 10.19 3.57 -4.54
CA ALA A 236 11.48 3.07 -4.08
C ALA A 236 12.39 2.73 -5.25
N ILE A 237 13.68 3.05 -5.11
CA ILE A 237 14.72 2.58 -6.00
C ILE A 237 15.99 2.24 -5.21
N SER A 238 16.55 1.05 -5.43
CA SER A 238 17.88 0.71 -4.90
C SER A 238 18.98 1.30 -5.78
N THR A 239 20.14 1.62 -5.21
CA THR A 239 21.28 2.17 -5.96
C THR A 239 21.77 1.25 -7.10
N ASN A 240 21.68 -0.07 -6.90
CA ASN A 240 21.96 -1.07 -7.95
C ASN A 240 20.75 -1.42 -8.84
N LYS A 241 19.63 -0.69 -8.69
CA LYS A 241 18.39 -0.82 -9.47
C LYS A 241 17.67 -2.18 -9.40
N SER A 242 18.06 -3.08 -8.49
CA SER A 242 17.40 -4.37 -8.27
C SER A 242 16.01 -4.26 -7.63
N LEU A 243 15.76 -3.22 -6.84
CA LEU A 243 14.45 -2.80 -6.35
C LEU A 243 14.02 -1.54 -7.12
N ASN A 244 12.84 -1.55 -7.71
CA ASN A 244 12.22 -0.38 -8.35
C ASN A 244 10.70 -0.54 -8.36
N PHE A 245 9.97 0.36 -7.67
CA PHE A 245 8.52 0.42 -7.72
C PHE A 245 7.97 1.84 -7.58
N ASN A 246 6.74 2.03 -8.04
CA ASN A 246 6.00 3.27 -7.92
C ASN A 246 4.50 2.95 -7.84
N VAL A 247 3.91 3.16 -6.66
CA VAL A 247 2.55 2.69 -6.34
C VAL A 247 1.77 3.71 -5.54
N TYR A 248 0.45 3.68 -5.71
CA TYR A 248 -0.49 4.42 -4.87
C TYR A 248 -1.40 3.44 -4.15
N LEU A 249 -1.43 3.51 -2.82
CA LEU A 249 -2.27 2.68 -1.97
C LEU A 249 -3.48 3.48 -1.51
N PHE A 250 -4.67 2.96 -1.72
CA PHE A 250 -5.89 3.60 -1.23
C PHE A 250 -5.96 3.51 0.29
N ASN A 251 -6.43 4.59 0.93
CA ASN A 251 -6.63 4.65 2.38
C ASN A 251 -8.07 4.19 2.71
N VAL A 252 -8.32 2.90 2.55
CA VAL A 252 -9.64 2.27 2.65
C VAL A 252 -9.65 1.09 3.61
N GLN A 253 -10.82 0.80 4.18
CA GLN A 253 -11.03 -0.24 5.17
C GLN A 253 -12.26 -1.07 4.76
N PRO A 254 -12.17 -2.41 4.71
CA PRO A 254 -13.35 -3.25 4.54
C PRO A 254 -14.45 -2.91 5.53
N ASN A 255 -15.70 -2.88 5.05
CA ASN A 255 -16.91 -2.62 5.81
C ASN A 255 -17.05 -1.22 6.45
N ILE A 256 -16.17 -0.28 6.12
CA ILE A 256 -16.17 1.08 6.69
C ILE A 256 -16.04 2.12 5.57
N GLN A 257 -16.89 3.13 5.59
CA GLN A 257 -16.76 4.32 4.75
C GLN A 257 -16.26 5.50 5.59
N PHE A 258 -15.25 6.19 5.09
CA PHE A 258 -14.71 7.41 5.69
C PHE A 258 -15.20 8.66 4.95
N ASP A 259 -15.49 9.70 5.71
CA ASP A 259 -15.49 11.08 5.24
C ASP A 259 -14.08 11.64 5.36
N TYR A 260 -13.38 11.79 4.24
CA TYR A 260 -11.99 12.25 4.22
C TYR A 260 -11.83 13.73 4.60
N SER A 261 -12.90 14.52 4.55
CA SER A 261 -12.83 15.92 4.96
C SER A 261 -12.60 16.05 6.47
N THR A 262 -13.24 15.17 7.26
CA THR A 262 -13.17 15.20 8.73
C THR A 262 -12.46 14.01 9.37
N GLY A 263 -12.33 12.88 8.67
CA GLY A 263 -11.87 11.59 9.20
C GLY A 263 -12.92 10.78 9.94
N ARG A 264 -14.16 11.28 10.04
CA ARG A 264 -15.26 10.50 10.64
C ARG A 264 -15.63 9.33 9.74
N SER A 265 -16.16 8.28 10.35
CA SER A 265 -16.52 7.04 9.65
C SER A 265 -17.88 6.50 10.07
N HIS A 266 -18.49 5.72 9.19
CA HIS A 266 -19.66 4.91 9.48
C HIS A 266 -19.48 3.49 8.91
N ILE A 267 -20.24 2.55 9.46
CA ILE A 267 -20.26 1.17 8.97
C ILE A 267 -20.95 1.17 7.61
N ASP A 268 -20.26 0.62 6.62
CA ASP A 268 -20.83 0.32 5.31
C ASP A 268 -20.41 -1.09 4.90
N ARG A 269 -21.26 -2.08 5.18
CA ARG A 269 -20.98 -3.49 4.88
C ARG A 269 -20.89 -3.81 3.38
N ASN A 270 -21.25 -2.86 2.52
CA ASN A 270 -21.08 -2.99 1.08
C ASN A 270 -19.70 -2.51 0.60
N MET A 271 -18.92 -1.85 1.46
CA MET A 271 -17.52 -1.52 1.19
C MET A 271 -16.68 -2.79 1.22
N LYS A 272 -16.30 -3.27 0.03
CA LYS A 272 -15.44 -4.43 -0.18
C LYS A 272 -14.08 -3.95 -0.64
N VAL A 273 -13.05 -4.50 -0.01
CA VAL A 273 -11.66 -4.32 -0.41
C VAL A 273 -11.07 -5.72 -0.52
N PRO A 274 -10.77 -6.22 -1.73
CA PRO A 274 -10.09 -7.48 -1.90
C PRO A 274 -8.76 -7.47 -1.16
N GLU A 275 -8.40 -8.61 -0.57
CA GLU A 275 -7.06 -8.80 -0.04
C GLU A 275 -6.02 -8.65 -1.18
N PRO A 276 -4.90 -7.95 -0.92
CA PRO A 276 -3.90 -7.60 -1.93
C PRO A 276 -3.00 -8.77 -2.39
#